data_AF-A0A6P6V1Q6-F1
#
_entry.id   AF-A0A6P6V1Q6-F1
#
_cell.length_a   1.000
_cell.length_b   1.000
_cell.length_c   1.000
_cell.angle_alpha   90.00
_cell.angle_beta   90.00
_cell.angle_gamma   90.00
#
_symmetry.space_group_name_H-M   'P 1'
#
loop_
_entity.id
_entity.type
_entity.pdbx_description
1 polymer ?
#
loop_
_entity_poly.entity_id
_entity_poly.type
_entity_poly.pdbx_seq_one_letter_code
_entity_poly.pdbx_strand_id
1 'polypeptide(L)'
;MYSDFPPLVAPIKCTVFPLVQNQQYEEVAKFISKSLTAAGISHKIDITGTSIGKRYARTDELGVPFAVTVDSTSSVTIRERDSKDQIRVNMENVAAVVKEVTDGQSTWDGILKAYPLHSSGSVDEE
;
A
#
# COMPACT_ATOMS: atom_id res chain seq x y z
N MET A 1 -5.96 -15.11 13.70
CA MET A 1 -7.20 -15.22 12.91
C MET A 1 -7.15 -14.04 11.95
N TYR A 2 -6.56 -14.24 10.77
CA TYR A 2 -6.46 -13.17 9.77
C TYR A 2 -7.85 -12.98 9.16
N SER A 3 -8.33 -11.74 9.10
CA SER A 3 -9.59 -11.44 8.43
C SER A 3 -9.31 -11.37 6.93
N ASP A 4 -9.40 -12.52 6.25
CA ASP A 4 -9.24 -12.62 4.79
C ASP A 4 -10.44 -12.01 4.08
N PHE A 5 -10.47 -10.67 4.03
CA PHE A 5 -11.44 -9.95 3.23
C PHE A 5 -10.93 -9.82 1.80
N PRO A 6 -11.68 -10.28 0.79
CA PRO A 6 -11.41 -9.95 -0.60
C PRO A 6 -11.32 -8.42 -0.79
N PRO A 7 -10.47 -7.92 -1.70
CA PRO A 7 -10.30 -6.48 -1.92
C PRO A 7 -11.61 -5.73 -2.15
N LEU A 8 -12.59 -6.35 -2.81
CA LEU A 8 -13.91 -5.77 -3.09
C LEU A 8 -14.72 -5.48 -1.82
N VAL A 9 -14.60 -6.30 -0.77
CA VAL A 9 -15.43 -6.20 0.45
C VAL A 9 -14.67 -5.71 1.68
N ALA A 10 -13.35 -5.56 1.59
CA ALA A 10 -12.53 -5.04 2.69
C ALA A 10 -13.03 -3.65 3.16
N PRO A 11 -13.26 -3.42 4.47
CA PRO A 11 -13.74 -2.13 4.98
C PRO A 11 -12.76 -0.98 4.72
N ILE A 12 -11.46 -1.26 4.89
CA ILE A 12 -10.36 -0.38 4.54
C ILE A 12 -9.62 -1.06 3.39
N LYS A 13 -9.47 -0.36 2.28
CA LYS A 13 -8.84 -0.88 1.06
C LYS A 13 -7.33 -0.72 1.08
N CYS A 14 -6.85 0.35 1.69
CA CYS A 14 -5.44 0.72 1.62
C CYS A 14 -4.95 1.32 2.94
N THR A 15 -3.76 0.94 3.39
CA THR A 15 -3.00 1.74 4.35
C THR A 15 -1.90 2.51 3.64
N VAL A 16 -1.57 3.70 4.14
CA VAL A 16 -0.47 4.52 3.63
C VAL A 16 0.44 4.86 4.79
N PHE A 17 1.73 4.59 4.68
CA PHE A 17 2.68 4.99 5.72
C PHE A 17 4.05 5.37 5.14
N PRO A 18 4.69 6.40 5.70
CA PRO A 18 6.03 6.77 5.33
C PRO A 18 7.04 5.80 5.93
N LEU A 19 8.05 5.38 5.15
CA LEU A 19 9.09 4.45 5.60
C LEU A 19 9.83 5.01 6.82
N VAL A 20 10.19 6.28 6.76
CA VAL A 20 10.80 7.06 7.84
C VAL A 20 9.97 8.31 8.12
N GLN A 21 9.97 8.76 9.37
CA GLN A 21 9.33 10.03 9.72
C GLN A 21 10.18 11.19 9.17
N ASN A 22 9.75 11.70 8.02
CA ASN A 22 10.36 12.83 7.34
C ASN A 22 9.24 13.65 6.71
N GLN A 23 9.33 14.97 6.84
CA GLN A 23 8.35 15.91 6.31
C GLN A 23 8.10 15.70 4.81
N GLN A 24 9.14 15.38 4.03
CA GLN A 24 8.99 15.10 2.59
C GLN A 24 8.09 13.88 2.33
N TYR A 25 8.23 12.82 3.11
CA TYR A 25 7.48 11.58 2.93
C TYR A 25 6.06 11.69 3.48
N GLU A 26 5.88 12.49 4.53
CA GLU A 26 4.55 12.83 5.05
C GLU A 26 3.74 13.63 4.03
N GLU A 27 4.34 14.59 3.32
CA GLU A 27 3.65 15.34 2.28
C GLU A 27 3.23 14.45 1.11
N VAL A 28 4.07 13.49 0.71
CA VAL A 28 3.72 12.49 -0.30
C VAL A 28 2.62 11.55 0.18
N ALA A 29 2.68 11.10 1.45
CA ALA A 29 1.62 10.28 2.04
C ALA A 29 0.27 11.03 2.07
N LYS A 30 0.28 12.32 2.40
CA LYS A 30 -0.91 13.19 2.35
C LYS A 30 -1.41 13.38 0.92
N PHE A 31 -0.52 13.53 -0.05
CA PHE A 31 -0.87 13.64 -1.47
C PHE A 31 -1.57 12.37 -1.97
N ILE A 32 -1.03 11.19 -1.64
CA ILE A 32 -1.63 9.90 -1.96
C ILE A 32 -2.98 9.75 -1.27
N SER A 33 -3.09 10.11 0.01
CA SER A 33 -4.35 10.08 0.77
C SER A 33 -5.45 10.95 0.13
N LYS A 34 -5.11 12.17 -0.33
CA LYS A 34 -6.03 13.02 -1.08
C LYS A 34 -6.48 12.36 -2.38
N SER A 35 -5.56 11.75 -3.11
CA SER A 35 -5.85 11.05 -4.37
C SER A 35 -6.75 9.83 -4.15
N LEU A 36 -6.50 9.05 -3.10
CA LEU A 36 -7.34 7.92 -2.70
C LEU A 36 -8.75 8.37 -2.28
N THR A 37 -8.85 9.48 -1.53
CA THR A 37 -10.13 10.09 -1.15
C THR A 37 -10.92 10.50 -2.39
N ALA A 38 -10.27 11.20 -3.33
CA ALA A 38 -10.90 11.65 -4.57
C ALA A 38 -11.38 10.49 -5.44
N ALA A 39 -10.69 9.35 -5.39
CA ALA A 39 -11.07 8.12 -6.07
C ALA A 39 -12.20 7.34 -5.36
N GLY A 40 -12.62 7.75 -4.16
CA GLY A 40 -13.65 7.06 -3.36
C GLY A 40 -13.13 5.84 -2.59
N ILE A 41 -11.80 5.75 -2.38
CA ILE A 41 -11.16 4.58 -1.78
C ILE A 41 -10.98 4.80 -0.27
N SER A 42 -11.58 3.91 0.52
CA SER A 42 -11.37 3.85 1.97
C SER A 42 -9.91 3.52 2.30
N HIS A 43 -9.24 4.44 2.98
CA HIS A 43 -7.82 4.27 3.33
C HIS A 43 -7.50 4.84 4.71
N LYS A 44 -6.33 4.47 5.24
CA LYS A 44 -5.85 4.97 6.53
C LYS A 44 -4.36 5.31 6.46
N ILE A 45 -4.00 6.49 6.97
CA ILE A 45 -2.59 6.84 7.17
C ILE A 45 -2.13 6.27 8.52
N ASP A 46 -1.08 5.44 8.52
CA ASP A 46 -0.48 4.91 9.76
C ASP A 46 0.93 5.48 9.98
N ILE A 47 1.02 6.54 10.78
CA ILE A 47 2.31 7.12 11.20
C ILE A 47 2.88 6.45 12.46
N THR A 48 2.20 5.43 12.99
CA THR A 48 2.54 4.82 14.28
C THR A 48 3.44 3.60 14.10
N GLY A 49 4.27 3.32 15.11
CA GLY A 49 5.11 2.12 15.16
C GLY A 49 6.55 2.30 14.63
N THR A 50 7.44 1.50 15.19
CA THR A 50 8.91 1.60 15.05
C THR A 50 9.47 0.95 13.80
N SER A 51 8.83 -0.10 13.26
CA SER A 51 9.31 -0.84 12.09
C SER A 51 8.22 -1.11 11.06
N ILE A 52 8.63 -1.19 9.79
CA ILE A 52 7.73 -1.44 8.66
C ILE A 52 7.01 -2.79 8.77
N GLY A 53 7.71 -3.83 9.24
CA GLY A 53 7.14 -5.16 9.43
C GLY A 53 5.98 -5.17 10.44
N LYS A 54 6.07 -4.39 11.52
CA LYS A 54 4.96 -4.24 12.49
C LYS A 54 3.75 -3.53 11.88
N ARG A 55 3.97 -2.58 10.96
CA ARG A 55 2.88 -1.90 10.24
C ARG A 55 2.20 -2.83 9.23
N TYR A 56 2.97 -3.65 8.51
CA TYR A 56 2.40 -4.69 7.66
C TYR A 56 1.58 -5.69 8.48
N ALA A 57 2.12 -6.22 9.57
CA ALA A 57 1.40 -7.16 10.43
C ALA A 57 0.06 -6.59 10.92
N ARG A 58 0.04 -5.33 11.38
CA ARG A 58 -1.21 -4.66 11.79
C ARG A 58 -2.18 -4.44 10.62
N THR A 59 -1.66 -4.04 9.46
CA THR A 59 -2.46 -3.84 8.24
C THR A 59 -3.11 -5.15 7.82
N ASP A 60 -2.33 -6.23 7.83
CA ASP A 60 -2.78 -7.57 7.48
C ASP A 60 -3.81 -8.06 8.53
N GLU A 61 -3.60 -7.82 9.83
CA GLU A 61 -4.54 -8.16 10.92
C GLU A 61 -5.90 -7.46 10.78
N LEU A 62 -5.89 -6.22 10.30
CA LEU A 62 -7.11 -5.45 10.00
C LEU A 62 -7.79 -5.90 8.70
N GLY A 63 -7.21 -6.87 7.99
CA GLY A 63 -7.74 -7.40 6.73
C GLY A 63 -7.66 -6.41 5.58
N VAL A 64 -6.76 -5.43 5.64
CA VAL A 64 -6.56 -4.46 4.57
C VAL A 64 -5.79 -5.13 3.42
N PRO A 65 -6.28 -5.08 2.18
CA PRO A 65 -5.67 -5.81 1.07
C PRO A 65 -4.38 -5.15 0.57
N PHE A 66 -4.24 -3.82 0.66
CA PHE A 66 -3.08 -3.09 0.15
C PHE A 66 -2.39 -2.23 1.21
N ALA A 67 -1.06 -2.24 1.20
CA ALA A 67 -0.21 -1.39 2.03
C ALA A 67 0.73 -0.55 1.15
N VAL A 68 0.60 0.76 1.20
CA VAL A 68 1.42 1.72 0.46
C VAL A 68 2.52 2.26 1.36
N THR A 69 3.76 1.99 0.98
CA THR A 69 4.96 2.46 1.67
C THR A 69 5.59 3.61 0.89
N VAL A 70 5.69 4.77 1.53
CA VAL A 70 6.36 5.94 0.96
C VAL A 70 7.84 5.92 1.35
N ASP A 71 8.69 5.49 0.42
CA ASP A 71 10.15 5.40 0.61
C ASP A 71 10.92 6.39 -0.27
N SER A 72 10.25 7.08 -1.19
CA SER A 72 10.80 8.09 -2.09
C SER A 72 9.76 9.20 -2.35
N THR A 73 10.22 10.32 -2.93
CA THR A 73 9.38 11.47 -3.28
C THR A 73 8.67 11.35 -4.63
N SER A 74 9.13 10.45 -5.50
CA SER A 74 8.58 10.28 -6.86
C SER A 74 7.82 8.97 -7.06
N SER A 75 8.16 7.95 -6.28
CA SER A 75 7.57 6.62 -6.39
C SER A 75 7.38 6.02 -5.01
N VAL A 76 6.45 5.09 -4.93
CA VAL A 76 6.10 4.38 -3.70
C VAL A 76 5.97 2.90 -4.00
N THR A 77 5.99 2.11 -2.93
CA THR A 77 5.85 0.66 -3.00
C THR A 77 4.46 0.28 -2.56
N ILE A 78 3.73 -0.48 -3.38
CA ILE A 78 2.45 -1.10 -3.00
C ILE A 78 2.73 -2.56 -2.70
N ARG A 79 2.36 -3.01 -1.51
CA ARG A 79 2.35 -4.41 -1.11
C ARG A 79 0.93 -4.94 -1.06
N GLU A 80 0.73 -6.15 -1.56
CA GLU A 80 -0.52 -6.89 -1.40
C GLU A 80 -0.42 -7.90 -0.24
N ARG A 81 -1.54 -8.10 0.46
CA ARG A 81 -1.60 -8.86 1.72
C ARG A 81 -1.35 -10.36 1.53
N ASP A 82 -1.97 -10.97 0.52
CA ASP A 82 -2.12 -12.42 0.38
C ASP A 82 -0.86 -13.06 -0.21
N SER A 83 -0.35 -12.51 -1.30
CA SER A 83 0.89 -12.92 -1.95
C SER A 83 2.13 -12.33 -1.29
N LYS A 84 1.99 -11.19 -0.58
CA LYS A 84 3.09 -10.40 -0.02
C LYS A 84 4.02 -9.80 -1.07
N ASP A 85 3.63 -9.85 -2.34
CA ASP A 85 4.37 -9.23 -3.42
C ASP A 85 4.30 -7.72 -3.32
N GLN A 86 5.33 -7.10 -3.87
CA GLN A 86 5.52 -5.65 -3.85
C GLN A 86 5.75 -5.17 -5.27
N ILE A 87 5.15 -4.03 -5.61
CA ILE A 87 5.35 -3.35 -6.89
C ILE A 87 5.79 -1.92 -6.65
N ARG A 88 6.60 -1.39 -7.57
CA ARG A 88 6.98 0.02 -7.59
C ARG A 88 6.05 0.79 -8.52
N VAL A 89 5.41 1.82 -7.99
CA VAL A 89 4.50 2.69 -8.76
C VAL A 89 4.84 4.15 -8.52
N ASN A 90 4.56 5.00 -9.52
CA ASN A 90 4.60 6.44 -9.32
C ASN A 90 3.48 6.84 -8.34
N MET A 91 3.75 7.82 -7.46
CA MET A 91 2.77 8.30 -6.47
C MET A 91 1.44 8.74 -7.09
N GLU A 92 1.45 9.24 -8.33
CA GLU A 92 0.25 9.67 -9.06
C GLU A 92 -0.63 8.48 -9.50
N ASN A 93 -0.03 7.32 -9.74
CA ASN A 93 -0.73 6.12 -10.23
C ASN A 93 -1.28 5.25 -9.10
N VAL A 94 -0.91 5.51 -7.84
CA VAL A 94 -1.31 4.69 -6.68
C VAL A 94 -2.82 4.53 -6.60
N ALA A 95 -3.56 5.64 -6.70
CA ALA A 95 -5.00 5.61 -6.58
C ALA A 95 -5.65 4.81 -7.73
N ALA A 96 -5.11 4.92 -8.95
CA ALA A 96 -5.61 4.16 -10.10
C ALA A 96 -5.40 2.66 -9.90
N VAL A 97 -4.20 2.24 -9.49
CA VAL A 97 -3.85 0.82 -9.27
C VAL A 97 -4.72 0.21 -8.18
N VAL A 98 -4.85 0.89 -7.03
CA VAL A 98 -5.69 0.40 -5.93
C VAL A 98 -7.14 0.30 -6.38
N LYS A 99 -7.65 1.32 -7.10
CA LYS A 99 -9.03 1.32 -7.61
C LYS A 99 -9.31 0.15 -8.53
N GLU A 100 -8.40 -0.13 -9.45
CA GLU A 100 -8.57 -1.17 -10.46
C GLU A 100 -8.80 -2.54 -9.82
N VAL A 101 -8.09 -2.84 -8.73
CA VAL A 101 -8.26 -4.10 -8.00
C VAL A 101 -9.45 -4.05 -7.04
N THR A 102 -9.73 -2.92 -6.38
CA THR A 102 -10.84 -2.82 -5.43
C THR A 102 -12.21 -2.78 -6.11
N ASP A 103 -12.29 -2.25 -7.33
CA ASP A 103 -13.51 -2.20 -8.15
C ASP A 103 -13.68 -3.48 -8.99
N GLY A 104 -12.72 -4.41 -8.94
CA GLY A 104 -12.76 -5.67 -9.68
C GLY A 104 -12.52 -5.52 -11.19
N GLN A 105 -11.89 -4.43 -11.63
CA GLN A 105 -11.52 -4.20 -13.02
C GLN A 105 -10.31 -5.06 -13.43
N SER A 106 -9.39 -5.28 -12.49
CA SER A 106 -8.22 -6.17 -12.65
C SER A 106 -7.96 -7.01 -11.40
N THR A 107 -7.13 -8.03 -11.57
CA THR A 107 -6.60 -8.84 -10.48
C THR A 107 -5.19 -8.38 -10.11
N TRP A 108 -4.73 -8.74 -8.91
CA TRP A 108 -3.35 -8.44 -8.50
C TRP A 108 -2.32 -9.02 -9.46
N ASP A 109 -2.53 -10.24 -9.97
CA ASP A 109 -1.66 -10.85 -11.00
C ASP A 109 -1.59 -10.03 -12.29
N GLY A 110 -2.70 -9.38 -12.68
CA GLY A 110 -2.72 -8.43 -13.79
C GLY A 110 -1.84 -7.21 -13.53
N ILE A 111 -1.92 -6.65 -12.32
CA ILE A 111 -1.10 -5.51 -11.90
C ILE A 111 0.38 -5.88 -11.86
N LEU A 112 0.74 -7.07 -11.38
CA LEU A 112 2.14 -7.55 -11.34
C LEU A 112 2.77 -7.64 -12.74
N LYS A 113 1.98 -7.86 -13.80
CA LYS A 113 2.47 -7.86 -15.18
C LYS A 113 2.65 -6.45 -15.75
N ALA A 114 1.90 -5.47 -15.24
CA ALA A 114 1.93 -4.10 -15.71
C ALA A 114 3.03 -3.25 -15.04
N TYR A 115 3.43 -3.61 -13.81
CA TYR A 115 4.39 -2.84 -13.02
C TYR A 115 5.64 -3.66 -12.66
N PRO A 116 6.81 -3.02 -12.53
CA PRO A 116 8.02 -3.70 -12.12
C PRO A 116 7.87 -4.26 -10.70
N LEU A 117 8.11 -5.56 -10.56
CA LEU A 117 8.19 -6.23 -9.26
C LEU A 117 9.30 -5.58 -8.43
N HIS A 118 8.96 -5.19 -7.22
CA HIS A 118 9.93 -4.66 -6.26
C HIS A 118 10.27 -5.76 -5.27
N SER A 119 11.40 -6.44 -5.46
CA SER A 119 11.98 -7.23 -4.38
C SER A 119 12.53 -6.25 -3.35
N SER A 120 11.87 -6.11 -2.20
CA SER A 120 12.51 -5.48 -1.05
C SER A 120 13.74 -6.31 -0.72
N GLY A 121 14.92 -5.82 -1.11
CA GLY A 121 16.18 -6.43 -0.73
C GLY A 121 16.20 -6.62 0.78
N SER A 122 16.64 -7.79 1.19
CA SER A 122 16.85 -8.19 2.57
C SER A 122 17.41 -7.04 3.40
N VAL A 123 16.59 -6.51 4.30
CA VAL A 123 17.13 -5.98 5.55
C VAL A 123 17.18 -7.18 6.49
N ASP A 124 18.16 -8.04 6.23
CA ASP A 124 18.63 -8.99 7.22
C ASP A 124 19.07 -8.18 8.44
N GLU A 125 18.58 -8.60 9.59
CA GLU A 125 18.92 -8.09 10.91
C GLU A 125 20.43 -8.27 11.16
N GLU A 126 21.13 -7.19 11.52
CA GLU A 126 22.38 -7.23 12.31
C GLU A 126 22.15 -6.52 13.65
#